data_AF-A0A8T7GN14-F1
#
_entry.id   AF-A0A8T7GN14-F1
#
_cell.length_a   1.000
_cell.length_b   1.000
_cell.length_c   1.000
_cell.angle_alpha   90.00
_cell.angle_beta   90.00
_cell.angle_gamma   90.00
#
_symmetry.space_group_name_H-M   'P 1'
#
loop_
_entity.id
_entity.type
_entity.pdbx_description
1 polymer ?
#
loop_
_entity_poly.entity_id
_entity_poly.type
_entity_poly.pdbx_seq_one_letter_code
_entity_poly.pdbx_strand_id
1 'polypeptide(L)'
;IEQENKCKKDSECENQNELDNKLTVKKTVLSENEGKENKIGFMYVTNYNDGTVSVIDTATNTVVDTITVGSGQYWIAFDSQNNRMYVTNYNDGTVSVIDTAIAFALISTQ
;
A
#
# COMPACT_ATOMS: atom_id res chain seq x y z
N ILE A 1 -39.78 34.19 -27.84
CA ILE A 1 -40.49 33.01 -27.31
C ILE A 1 -39.52 32.36 -26.34
N GLU A 2 -39.76 32.58 -25.05
CA GLU A 2 -39.12 31.88 -23.93
C GLU A 2 -39.16 30.38 -24.15
N GLN A 3 -38.10 29.68 -23.73
CA GLN A 3 -38.24 28.80 -22.57
C GLN A 3 -36.88 28.61 -21.90
N GLU A 4 -36.69 29.41 -20.87
CA GLU A 4 -35.86 29.09 -19.71
C GLU A 4 -36.28 27.72 -19.17
N ASN A 5 -35.40 26.72 -19.23
CA ASN A 5 -35.53 25.55 -18.37
C ASN A 5 -35.01 25.90 -16.97
N LYS A 6 -35.96 26.51 -16.28
CA LYS A 6 -36.05 26.86 -14.88
C LYS A 6 -35.79 25.65 -13.98
N CYS A 7 -34.60 25.55 -13.41
CA CYS A 7 -34.40 24.72 -12.22
C CYS A 7 -35.19 25.37 -11.07
N LYS A 8 -36.32 24.77 -10.70
CA LYS A 8 -37.26 25.24 -9.68
C LYS A 8 -37.29 24.16 -8.58
N LYS A 9 -37.09 24.61 -7.34
CA LYS A 9 -37.16 23.90 -6.03
C LYS A 9 -35.92 23.14 -5.59
N ASP A 10 -35.09 23.88 -4.84
CA ASP A 10 -34.56 23.61 -3.51
C ASP A 10 -33.75 22.31 -3.30
N SER A 11 -32.45 22.53 -3.02
CA SER A 11 -31.39 21.66 -2.45
C SER A 11 -30.45 20.85 -3.35
N GLU A 12 -30.60 20.80 -4.69
CA GLU A 12 -29.73 19.96 -5.54
C GLU A 12 -29.02 20.67 -6.72
N CYS A 13 -28.90 22.00 -6.68
CA CYS A 13 -28.04 22.76 -7.61
C CYS A 13 -26.83 23.35 -6.88
N GLU A 14 -26.05 22.53 -6.19
CA GLU A 14 -24.64 22.85 -5.96
C GLU A 14 -23.91 22.68 -7.30
N ASN A 15 -23.36 23.79 -7.79
CA ASN A 15 -22.97 24.00 -9.17
C ASN A 15 -21.96 22.97 -9.69
N GLN A 16 -22.14 22.48 -10.92
CA GLN A 16 -21.13 21.72 -11.67
C GLN A 16 -19.76 22.44 -11.67
N ASN A 17 -19.75 23.78 -11.72
CA ASN A 17 -18.55 24.62 -11.59
C ASN A 17 -17.87 24.56 -10.21
N GLU A 18 -18.63 24.28 -9.14
CA GLU A 18 -18.10 24.11 -7.78
C GLU A 18 -17.53 22.69 -7.58
N LEU A 19 -18.15 21.67 -8.18
CA LEU A 19 -17.59 20.32 -8.23
C LEU A 19 -16.31 20.27 -9.07
N ASP A 20 -16.29 20.96 -10.20
CA ASP A 20 -15.12 21.06 -11.08
C ASP A 20 -14.02 21.92 -10.43
N ASN A 21 -14.36 22.98 -9.68
CA ASN A 21 -13.39 23.70 -8.84
C ASN A 21 -12.89 22.86 -7.66
N LYS A 22 -13.75 22.06 -7.02
CA LYS A 22 -13.35 21.16 -5.92
C LYS A 22 -12.45 20.05 -6.42
N LEU A 23 -12.68 19.55 -7.64
CA LEU A 23 -11.84 18.55 -8.30
C LEU A 23 -10.52 19.15 -8.78
N THR A 24 -10.53 20.38 -9.31
CA THR A 24 -9.33 21.11 -9.76
C THR A 24 -8.47 21.53 -8.56
N VAL A 25 -9.06 22.06 -7.49
CA VAL A 25 -8.34 22.38 -6.24
C VAL A 25 -7.81 21.10 -5.58
N LYS A 26 -8.58 19.99 -5.54
CA LYS A 26 -8.04 18.70 -5.09
C LYS A 26 -6.87 18.24 -5.94
N LYS A 27 -6.94 18.36 -7.26
CA LYS A 27 -5.84 17.97 -8.17
C LYS A 27 -4.60 18.86 -7.99
N THR A 28 -4.78 20.16 -7.75
CA THR A 28 -3.67 21.09 -7.46
C THR A 28 -3.02 20.80 -6.11
N VAL A 29 -3.79 20.52 -5.06
CA VAL A 29 -3.26 20.16 -3.72
C VAL A 29 -2.65 18.75 -3.72
N LEU A 30 -3.11 17.85 -4.60
CA LEU A 30 -2.49 16.54 -4.82
C LEU A 30 -1.18 16.69 -5.62
N SER A 31 -1.10 17.60 -6.59
CA SER A 31 0.11 17.78 -7.42
C SER A 31 1.34 18.27 -6.65
N GLU A 32 1.16 18.94 -5.52
CA GLU A 32 2.27 19.33 -4.63
C GLU A 32 2.78 18.17 -3.76
N ASN A 33 2.01 17.08 -3.65
CA ASN A 33 2.36 15.83 -2.97
C ASN A 33 2.59 14.64 -3.93
N GLU A 34 2.36 14.80 -5.24
CA GLU A 34 2.53 13.75 -6.24
C GLU A 34 3.99 13.36 -6.54
N GLY A 35 4.95 13.99 -5.87
CA GLY A 35 6.36 13.58 -5.82
C GLY A 35 6.81 12.91 -4.51
N LYS A 36 5.91 12.80 -3.52
CA LYS A 36 6.16 12.18 -2.21
C LYS A 36 4.94 11.36 -1.79
N GLU A 37 4.56 10.38 -2.58
CA GLU A 37 3.96 9.22 -1.93
C GLU A 37 4.98 8.73 -0.91
N ASN A 38 4.63 8.73 0.38
CA ASN A 38 5.37 7.97 1.36
C ASN A 38 5.16 6.51 0.99
N LYS A 39 5.89 6.05 -0.03
CA LYS A 39 5.81 4.69 -0.53
C LYS A 39 6.38 3.83 0.58
N ILE A 40 5.48 3.35 1.44
CA ILE A 40 5.82 2.43 2.52
C ILE A 40 6.21 1.13 1.83
N GLY A 41 7.52 0.98 1.59
CA GLY A 41 8.09 -0.25 1.07
C GLY A 41 8.53 -1.10 2.26
N PHE A 42 8.24 -2.39 2.20
CA PHE A 42 8.79 -3.35 3.13
C PHE A 42 9.86 -4.18 2.45
N MET A 43 10.99 -4.34 3.13
CA MET A 43 12.06 -5.24 2.74
C MET A 43 12.02 -6.46 3.64
N TYR A 44 12.21 -7.63 3.04
CA TYR A 44 12.20 -8.91 3.74
C TYR A 44 13.59 -9.53 3.64
N VAL A 45 14.20 -9.80 4.79
CA VAL A 45 15.58 -10.29 4.86
C VAL A 45 15.60 -11.57 5.68
N THR A 46 16.13 -12.64 5.10
CA THR A 46 16.33 -13.92 5.80
C THR A 46 17.42 -13.78 6.85
N ASN A 47 17.10 -14.11 8.11
CA ASN A 47 18.09 -14.20 9.17
C ASN A 47 18.70 -15.60 9.11
N TYR A 48 19.85 -15.70 8.45
CA TYR A 48 20.51 -16.97 8.17
C TYR A 48 20.65 -17.85 9.42
N ASN A 49 20.13 -19.08 9.34
CA ASN A 49 20.11 -20.09 10.41
C ASN A 49 19.33 -19.73 11.69
N ASP A 50 18.62 -18.60 11.71
CA ASP A 50 17.87 -18.15 12.90
C ASP A 50 16.43 -18.66 12.95
N GLY A 51 15.93 -19.26 11.86
CA GLY A 51 14.51 -19.65 11.81
C GLY A 51 13.56 -18.49 11.49
N THR A 52 14.07 -17.32 11.07
CA THR A 52 13.26 -16.12 10.91
C THR A 52 13.56 -15.29 9.65
N VAL A 53 12.60 -14.44 9.28
CA VAL A 53 12.73 -13.36 8.29
C VAL A 53 12.37 -12.04 8.94
N SER A 54 13.24 -11.03 8.85
CA SER A 54 12.95 -9.68 9.32
C SER A 54 12.18 -8.89 8.26
N VAL A 55 11.15 -8.16 8.71
CA VAL A 55 10.42 -7.18 7.90
C VAL A 55 10.91 -5.81 8.29
N ILE A 56 11.45 -5.08 7.32
CA ILE A 56 12.07 -3.77 7.50
C ILE A 56 11.22 -2.71 6.80
N ASP A 57 10.83 -1.68 7.55
CA ASP A 57 10.28 -0.47 6.95
C ASP A 57 11.42 0.28 6.25
N THR A 58 11.31 0.43 4.92
CA THR A 58 12.35 1.08 4.11
C THR A 58 12.41 2.60 4.25
N ALA A 59 11.38 3.23 4.83
CA ALA A 59 11.38 4.66 5.10
C ALA A 59 12.22 4.99 6.35
N THR A 60 12.14 4.14 7.38
CA THR A 60 12.83 4.35 8.67
C THR A 60 14.08 3.48 8.82
N ASN A 61 14.26 2.46 7.97
CA ASN A 61 15.27 1.42 8.08
C ASN A 61 15.21 0.67 9.43
N THR A 62 14.01 0.50 9.98
CA THR A 62 13.81 -0.23 11.24
C THR A 62 13.10 -1.55 11.00
N VAL A 63 13.47 -2.59 11.74
CA VAL A 63 12.71 -3.84 11.79
C VAL A 63 11.36 -3.55 12.45
N VAL A 64 10.27 -3.83 11.74
CA VAL A 64 8.90 -3.64 12.20
C VAL A 64 8.20 -4.95 12.53
N ASP A 65 8.69 -6.07 12.02
CA ASP A 65 8.17 -7.40 12.31
C ASP A 65 9.23 -8.50 12.08
N THR A 66 8.98 -9.69 12.63
CA THR A 66 9.81 -10.89 12.43
C THR A 66 8.91 -12.10 12.22
N ILE A 67 9.08 -12.76 11.09
CA ILE A 67 8.26 -13.89 10.66
C ILE A 67 9.04 -15.18 10.89
N THR A 68 8.47 -16.11 11.65
CA THR A 68 9.04 -17.46 11.82
C THR A 68 8.85 -18.29 10.55
N VAL A 69 9.91 -18.97 10.13
CA VAL A 69 9.93 -19.92 9.00
C VAL A 69 10.71 -21.19 9.40
N GLY A 70 10.95 -22.12 8.47
CA GLY A 70 11.76 -23.32 8.75
C GLY A 70 13.26 -23.02 8.86
N SER A 71 14.11 -24.01 9.17
CA SER A 71 15.56 -23.86 9.39
C SER A 71 16.41 -23.81 8.11
N GLY A 72 17.54 -23.11 8.18
CA GLY A 72 18.56 -23.07 7.12
C GLY A 72 18.14 -22.25 5.91
N GLN A 73 17.63 -21.04 6.13
CA GLN A 73 17.18 -20.18 5.03
C GLN A 73 18.37 -19.56 4.32
N TYR A 74 18.50 -19.85 3.02
CA TYR A 74 19.55 -19.29 2.17
C TYR A 74 19.03 -18.28 1.15
N TRP A 75 17.81 -18.47 0.65
CA TRP A 75 17.27 -17.70 -0.46
C TRP A 75 15.81 -17.33 -0.23
N ILE A 76 15.44 -16.19 -0.80
CA ILE A 76 14.08 -15.68 -0.85
C ILE A 76 13.77 -15.21 -2.28
N ALA A 77 12.57 -15.52 -2.76
CA ALA A 77 12.07 -15.05 -4.05
C ALA A 77 10.71 -14.35 -3.88
N PHE A 78 10.50 -13.24 -4.59
CA PHE A 78 9.26 -12.46 -4.51
C PHE A 78 8.42 -12.62 -5.78
N ASP A 79 7.17 -13.01 -5.60
CA ASP A 79 6.10 -12.99 -6.60
C ASP A 79 5.19 -11.79 -6.32
N SER A 80 5.44 -10.70 -7.05
CA SER A 80 4.66 -9.48 -6.95
C SER A 80 3.25 -9.58 -7.54
N GLN A 81 2.98 -10.57 -8.39
CA GLN A 81 1.65 -10.74 -8.98
C GLN A 81 0.67 -11.31 -7.96
N ASN A 82 1.16 -12.20 -7.09
CA ASN A 82 0.35 -12.86 -6.06
C ASN A 82 0.62 -12.36 -4.64
N ASN A 83 1.46 -11.32 -4.47
CA ASN A 83 1.91 -10.80 -3.17
C ASN A 83 2.45 -11.91 -2.26
N ARG A 84 3.38 -12.72 -2.77
CA ARG A 84 3.97 -13.83 -2.02
C ARG A 84 5.48 -13.81 -2.07
N MET A 85 6.09 -14.15 -0.95
CA MET A 85 7.50 -14.50 -0.89
C MET A 85 7.69 -15.97 -0.56
N TYR A 86 8.70 -16.57 -1.17
CA TYR A 86 9.04 -17.98 -1.01
C TYR A 86 10.43 -18.08 -0.40
N VAL A 87 10.54 -18.75 0.74
CA VAL A 87 11.78 -18.92 1.49
C VAL A 87 12.14 -20.40 1.50
N THR A 88 13.32 -20.73 0.98
CA THR A 88 13.83 -22.11 0.99
C THR A 88 14.44 -22.43 2.34
N ASN A 89 13.92 -23.44 3.04
CA ASN A 89 14.43 -23.92 4.33
C ASN A 89 15.32 -25.14 4.06
N TYR A 90 16.61 -24.92 3.78
CA TYR A 90 17.52 -25.96 3.29
C TYR A 90 17.68 -27.12 4.27
N ASN A 91 17.82 -26.83 5.56
CA ASN A 91 18.04 -27.86 6.58
C ASN A 91 16.78 -28.71 6.82
N ASP A 92 15.60 -28.11 6.64
CA ASP A 92 14.32 -28.80 6.84
C ASP A 92 13.83 -29.51 5.57
N GLY A 93 14.39 -29.19 4.40
CA GLY A 93 13.90 -29.69 3.12
C GLY A 93 12.50 -29.17 2.75
N THR A 94 12.13 -27.98 3.23
CA THR A 94 10.79 -27.38 3.01
C THR A 94 10.89 -25.98 2.39
N VAL A 95 9.74 -25.44 1.98
CA VAL A 95 9.58 -24.05 1.53
C VAL A 95 8.51 -23.37 2.36
N SER A 96 8.82 -22.22 2.92
CA SER A 96 7.85 -21.35 3.60
C SER A 96 7.30 -20.32 2.61
N VAL A 97 5.99 -20.05 2.69
CA VAL A 97 5.32 -19.02 1.90
C VAL A 97 4.88 -17.90 2.83
N ILE A 98 5.31 -16.69 2.53
CA ILE A 98 4.96 -15.47 3.25
C ILE A 98 4.00 -14.69 2.39
N ASP A 99 2.82 -14.36 2.92
CA ASP A 99 1.89 -13.43 2.29
C ASP A 99 2.38 -12.00 2.56
N THR A 100 2.60 -11.24 1.49
CA THR A 100 3.04 -9.84 1.53
C THR A 100 1.92 -8.88 1.16
N ALA A 101 0.68 -9.38 1.04
CA ALA A 101 -0.48 -8.53 0.87
C ALA A 101 -0.71 -7.78 2.19
N ILE A 102 -0.11 -6.60 2.26
CA ILE A 102 -0.50 -5.65 3.28
C ILE A 102 -1.87 -5.17 2.84
N ALA A 103 -2.91 -5.60 3.57
CA ALA A 103 -4.15 -4.87 3.56
C ALA A 103 -3.75 -3.45 3.99
N PHE A 104 -3.67 -2.53 3.03
CA PHE A 104 -3.67 -1.09 3.29
C PHE A 104 -5.00 -0.80 3.98
N ALA A 105 -5.09 -1.14 5.27
CA ALA A 105 -6.10 -0.65 6.15
C ALA A 105 -5.81 0.85 6.21
N LEU A 106 -6.67 1.60 5.54
CA LEU A 106 -6.74 3.04 5.58
C LEU A 106 -6.77 3.48 7.05
N ILE A 107 -5.61 3.77 7.64
CA ILE A 107 -5.53 4.55 8.87
C ILE A 107 -5.32 6.00 8.46
N SER A 108 -6.30 6.52 7.71
CA SER A 108 -6.71 7.91 7.88
C SER A 108 -7.76 7.87 8.98
N THR A 109 -7.32 8.04 10.23
CA THR A 109 -8.22 8.40 11.33
C THR A 109 -7.95 9.85 11.69
N GLN A 110 -9.05 10.60 11.71
CA GLN A 110 -9.19 12.04 11.97
C GLN A 110 -8.48 12.51 13.23
#